data_AF-A0A8S2XWM6-F1
#
_entry.id   AF-A0A8S2XWM6-F1
#
_cell.length_a   1.000
_cell.length_b   1.000
_cell.length_c   1.000
_cell.angle_alpha   90.00
_cell.angle_beta   90.00
_cell.angle_gamma   90.00
#
_symmetry.space_group_name_H-M   'P 1'
#
loop_
_entity.id
_entity.type
_entity.pdbx_description
1 polymer ?
#
loop_
_entity_poly.entity_id
_entity_poly.type
_entity_poly.pdbx_seq_one_letter_code
_entity_poly.pdbx_strand_id
1 'polypeptide(L)'
;MWQTQGKGIFTDNSNPSSSTLQCRIQFLDDIDPFSSVNLPEPARPPSFTFLTSTILSNQIHSVHKILDAPHNISDSTLELCRQDGSKTEFGPYLELDQTLDEQREDIEAFTQGFKWSIVLRTQLNVRVQACIDKLLNSDGRELRRSLFSLKQIFQDDKDLVHEFVNNQGLQCLIKIGGAADQNYQNYILRALGQLMLYVDGMNAVINQNEVVQWLYSLVESN
;
A
#
# COMPACT_ATOMS: atom_id res chain seq x y z
N MET A 1 -24.95 -28.63 11.96
CA MET A 1 -23.67 -28.34 11.28
C MET A 1 -23.19 -26.98 11.76
N TRP A 2 -22.26 -26.93 12.71
CA TRP A 2 -21.72 -25.67 13.22
C TRP A 2 -20.44 -25.34 12.44
N GLN A 3 -20.46 -24.26 11.67
CA GLN A 3 -19.26 -23.67 11.07
C GLN A 3 -18.54 -22.84 12.14
N THR A 4 -17.31 -23.22 12.46
CA THR A 4 -16.40 -22.49 13.32
C THR A 4 -16.01 -21.15 12.69
N GLN A 5 -16.42 -20.05 13.32
CA GLN A 5 -15.93 -18.70 13.00
C GLN A 5 -14.46 -18.59 13.42
N GLY A 6 -13.57 -18.35 12.46
CA GLY A 6 -12.15 -18.13 12.72
C GLY A 6 -11.93 -16.77 13.39
N LYS A 7 -11.86 -16.77 14.72
CA LYS A 7 -11.10 -15.77 15.47
C LYS A 7 -9.62 -16.18 15.38
N GLY A 8 -8.73 -15.27 15.01
CA GLY A 8 -7.32 -15.41 15.37
C GLY A 8 -7.25 -15.31 16.88
N ILE A 9 -7.22 -16.45 17.56
CA ILE A 9 -7.16 -16.50 19.02
C ILE A 9 -5.68 -16.50 19.37
N PHE A 10 -5.19 -15.41 19.96
CA PHE A 10 -4.07 -15.55 20.90
C PHE A 10 -4.55 -16.51 21.97
N THR A 11 -4.04 -17.75 21.98
CA THR A 11 -4.47 -18.74 22.97
C THR A 11 -3.95 -18.31 24.33
N ASP A 12 -4.81 -17.67 25.11
CA ASP A 12 -4.54 -17.39 26.52
C ASP A 12 -4.90 -18.63 27.33
N ASN A 13 -3.87 -19.26 27.89
CA ASN A 13 -4.02 -20.39 28.77
C ASN A 13 -3.02 -20.26 29.92
N SER A 14 -3.10 -19.17 30.69
CA SER A 14 -2.40 -19.05 31.99
C SER A 14 -0.91 -19.46 31.97
N ASN A 15 -0.21 -19.18 30.87
CA ASN A 15 1.20 -19.53 30.67
C ASN A 15 1.87 -18.37 29.90
N PRO A 16 2.96 -17.78 30.41
CA PRO A 16 3.51 -16.53 29.89
C PRO A 16 4.38 -16.78 28.65
N SER A 17 3.74 -17.07 27.51
CA SER A 17 4.23 -16.92 26.13
C SER A 17 3.47 -17.89 25.21
N SER A 18 2.39 -17.43 24.56
CA SER A 18 1.92 -18.14 23.36
C SER A 18 2.97 -17.90 22.27
N SER A 19 3.88 -18.86 22.06
CA SER A 19 5.00 -18.74 21.11
C SER A 19 4.55 -18.67 19.63
N THR A 20 3.24 -18.72 19.39
CA THR A 20 2.64 -18.76 18.06
C THR A 20 1.41 -17.88 17.94
N LEU A 21 1.18 -17.33 16.75
CA LEU A 21 -0.03 -16.59 16.36
C LEU A 21 -0.66 -17.27 15.14
N GLN A 22 -1.85 -17.84 15.31
CA GLN A 22 -2.62 -18.38 14.19
C GLN A 22 -3.58 -17.33 13.63
N CYS A 23 -3.48 -17.03 12.35
CA CYS A 23 -4.33 -16.05 11.67
C CYS A 23 -4.69 -16.48 10.25
N ARG A 24 -5.50 -15.66 9.58
CA ARG A 24 -5.82 -15.79 8.16
C ARG A 24 -4.79 -15.04 7.34
N ILE A 25 -4.42 -15.57 6.19
CA ILE A 25 -3.52 -14.90 5.25
C ILE A 25 -4.18 -14.75 3.88
N GLN A 26 -3.86 -13.66 3.21
CA GLN A 26 -4.28 -13.33 1.84
C GLN A 26 -3.13 -12.62 1.13
N PHE A 27 -3.23 -12.39 -0.18
CA PHE A 27 -2.41 -11.41 -0.88
C PHE A 27 -3.28 -10.36 -1.55
N LEU A 28 -2.70 -9.20 -1.86
CA LEU A 28 -3.32 -8.18 -2.70
C LEU A 28 -2.51 -8.06 -4.00
N ASP A 29 -3.13 -8.30 -5.15
CA ASP A 29 -2.45 -8.12 -6.43
C ASP A 29 -2.32 -6.62 -6.77
N ASP A 30 -1.21 -6.06 -6.29
CA ASP A 30 -0.83 -4.67 -6.46
C ASP A 30 0.55 -4.51 -7.14
N ILE A 31 0.96 -5.53 -7.90
CA ILE A 31 2.23 -5.55 -8.66
C ILE A 31 2.24 -4.43 -9.71
N ASP A 32 1.13 -4.24 -10.44
CA ASP A 32 0.91 -3.05 -11.27
C ASP A 32 -0.01 -2.07 -10.53
N PRO A 33 0.52 -0.95 -10.00
CA PRO A 33 -0.28 0.02 -9.25
C PRO A 33 -1.40 0.68 -10.08
N PHE A 34 -1.36 0.59 -11.41
CA PHE A 34 -2.40 1.12 -12.29
C PHE A 34 -3.52 0.10 -12.62
N SER A 35 -3.36 -1.14 -12.18
CA SER A 35 -4.30 -2.25 -12.40
C SER A 35 -4.78 -2.91 -11.11
N SER A 36 -4.34 -2.41 -9.94
CA SER A 36 -4.67 -2.96 -8.63
C SER A 36 -6.17 -2.96 -8.33
N VAL A 37 -6.63 -4.06 -7.74
CA VAL A 37 -7.98 -4.17 -7.17
C VAL A 37 -7.84 -4.31 -5.67
N ASN A 38 -8.54 -3.47 -4.89
CA ASN A 38 -8.48 -3.46 -3.42
C ASN A 38 -9.26 -4.62 -2.77
N LEU A 39 -9.12 -5.83 -3.30
CA LEU A 39 -9.78 -7.02 -2.81
C LEU A 39 -8.74 -8.13 -2.59
N PRO A 40 -8.42 -8.46 -1.33
CA PRO A 40 -7.47 -9.52 -1.04
C PRO A 40 -7.94 -10.91 -1.49
N GLU A 41 -7.01 -11.71 -1.98
CA GLU A 41 -7.20 -13.07 -2.50
C GLU A 41 -6.45 -14.12 -1.65
N PRO A 42 -6.91 -15.38 -1.59
CA PRO A 42 -8.16 -15.88 -2.12
C PRO A 42 -9.36 -15.47 -1.24
N ALA A 43 -10.57 -15.46 -1.81
CA ALA A 43 -11.81 -15.14 -1.09
C ALA A 43 -12.07 -16.03 0.14
N ARG A 44 -11.48 -17.23 0.17
CA ARG A 44 -11.45 -18.12 1.34
C ARG A 44 -10.02 -18.19 1.88
N PRO A 45 -9.63 -17.27 2.76
CA PRO A 45 -8.24 -17.15 3.19
C PRO A 45 -7.78 -18.42 3.91
N PRO A 46 -6.63 -19.02 3.56
CA PRO A 46 -6.03 -20.10 4.35
C PRO A 46 -5.60 -19.60 5.74
N SER A 47 -5.40 -20.53 6.66
CA SER A 47 -4.85 -20.24 7.98
C SER A 47 -3.34 -20.48 7.98
N PHE A 48 -2.61 -19.61 8.65
CA PHE A 48 -1.17 -19.72 8.87
C PHE A 48 -0.83 -19.51 10.34
N THR A 49 0.23 -20.15 10.81
CA THR A 49 0.70 -20.04 12.19
C THR A 49 2.10 -19.43 12.18
N PHE A 50 2.20 -18.17 12.59
CA PHE A 50 3.46 -17.48 12.79
C PHE A 50 4.09 -17.88 14.13
N LEU A 51 5.41 -17.92 14.19
CA LEU A 51 6.18 -17.92 15.44
C LEU A 51 6.34 -16.48 15.90
N THR A 52 5.85 -16.14 17.11
CA THR A 52 5.74 -14.75 17.54
C THR A 52 7.08 -14.11 17.89
N SER A 53 8.05 -14.94 18.31
CA SER A 53 9.40 -14.54 18.71
C SER A 53 10.46 -14.70 17.60
N THR A 54 10.02 -14.96 16.36
CA THR A 54 10.89 -15.05 15.18
C THR A 54 10.62 -13.89 14.24
N ILE A 55 11.67 -13.31 13.67
CA ILE A 55 11.54 -12.19 12.73
C ILE A 55 10.68 -12.57 11.51
N LEU A 56 9.87 -11.63 11.03
CA LEU A 56 8.89 -11.87 9.98
C LEU A 56 9.52 -12.16 8.61
N SER A 57 10.68 -11.56 8.30
CA SER A 57 11.47 -11.82 7.10
C SER A 57 11.90 -13.28 6.94
N ASN A 58 12.07 -14.02 8.04
CA ASN A 58 12.34 -15.46 8.00
C ASN A 58 11.09 -16.31 7.74
N GLN A 59 9.89 -15.73 7.86
CA GLN A 59 8.61 -16.43 7.78
C GLN A 59 7.82 -16.11 6.50
N ILE A 60 8.05 -14.93 5.90
CA ILE A 60 7.32 -14.44 4.73
C ILE A 60 7.37 -15.39 3.52
N HIS A 61 8.49 -16.12 3.32
CA HIS A 61 8.61 -17.10 2.24
C HIS A 61 7.57 -18.23 2.35
N SER A 62 7.24 -18.65 3.58
CA SER A 62 6.23 -19.68 3.80
C SER A 62 4.82 -19.16 3.53
N VAL A 63 4.54 -17.91 3.89
CA VAL A 63 3.28 -17.21 3.61
C VAL A 63 3.08 -17.09 2.09
N HIS A 64 4.09 -16.58 1.39
CA HIS A 64 4.11 -16.45 -0.07
C HIS A 64 3.82 -17.78 -0.77
N LYS A 65 4.52 -18.85 -0.37
CA LYS A 65 4.34 -20.20 -0.93
C LYS A 65 2.94 -20.78 -0.70
N ILE A 66 2.34 -20.54 0.47
CA ILE A 66 1.00 -21.05 0.78
C ILE A 66 -0.08 -20.32 -0.02
N LEU A 67 0.13 -19.03 -0.26
CA LEU A 67 -0.79 -18.20 -1.04
C LEU A 67 -0.65 -18.43 -2.55
N ASP A 68 0.45 -19.02 -3.01
CA ASP A 68 0.84 -19.06 -4.42
C ASP A 68 0.80 -17.65 -5.03
N ALA A 69 1.32 -16.68 -4.27
CA ALA A 69 1.21 -15.26 -4.62
C ALA A 69 2.09 -14.92 -5.84
N PRO A 70 1.60 -14.09 -6.77
CA PRO A 70 2.34 -13.74 -7.99
C PRO A 70 3.53 -12.81 -7.75
N HIS A 71 3.63 -12.21 -6.56
CA HIS A 71 4.65 -11.25 -6.19
C HIS A 71 6.05 -11.85 -6.25
N ASN A 72 7.04 -11.02 -6.57
CA ASN A 72 8.42 -11.33 -6.22
C ASN A 72 8.59 -11.26 -4.71
N ILE A 73 9.15 -12.31 -4.10
CA ILE A 73 9.31 -12.39 -2.65
C ILE A 73 10.20 -11.29 -2.08
N SER A 74 11.22 -10.82 -2.82
CA SER A 74 12.09 -9.73 -2.38
C SER A 74 11.38 -8.39 -2.28
N ASP A 75 10.28 -8.24 -3.02
CA ASP A 75 9.54 -7.00 -3.19
C ASP A 75 8.22 -7.03 -2.40
N SER A 76 8.02 -8.11 -1.63
CA SER A 76 6.82 -8.34 -0.83
C SER A 76 6.96 -7.77 0.58
N THR A 77 5.83 -7.37 1.16
CA THR A 77 5.66 -6.97 2.56
C THR A 77 4.37 -7.56 3.11
N LEU A 78 4.13 -7.36 4.41
CA LEU A 78 2.93 -7.80 5.11
C LEU A 78 2.19 -6.61 5.69
N GLU A 79 0.87 -6.59 5.56
CA GLU A 79 0.00 -5.54 6.08
C GLU A 79 -1.19 -6.16 6.81
N LEU A 80 -1.62 -5.53 7.90
CA LEU A 80 -2.85 -5.95 8.58
C LEU A 80 -4.06 -5.53 7.76
N CYS A 81 -5.04 -6.42 7.70
CA CYS A 81 -6.31 -6.16 7.02
C CYS A 81 -7.46 -6.64 7.90
N ARG A 82 -8.50 -5.83 8.01
CA ARG A 82 -9.77 -6.24 8.64
C ARG A 82 -10.92 -6.15 7.67
N GLN A 83 -11.88 -7.05 7.85
CA GLN A 83 -13.13 -7.05 7.09
C GLN A 83 -14.27 -6.66 8.01
N ASP A 84 -14.92 -5.54 7.68
CA ASP A 84 -16.16 -5.08 8.30
C ASP A 84 -17.31 -5.14 7.28
N GLY A 85 -18.08 -6.23 7.34
CA GLY A 85 -19.13 -6.51 6.36
C GLY A 85 -18.57 -6.63 4.93
N SER A 86 -18.94 -5.68 4.06
CA SER A 86 -18.45 -5.60 2.67
C SER A 86 -17.25 -4.67 2.50
N LYS A 87 -16.76 -4.04 3.58
CA LYS A 87 -15.66 -3.09 3.53
C LYS A 87 -14.38 -3.74 3.99
N THR A 88 -13.36 -3.68 3.13
CA THR A 88 -11.98 -4.01 3.46
C THR A 88 -11.30 -2.76 3.99
N GLU A 89 -10.62 -2.88 5.13
CA GLU A 89 -9.82 -1.79 5.70
C GLU A 89 -8.41 -2.31 5.94
N PHE A 90 -7.44 -1.61 5.37
CA PHE A 90 -6.02 -1.86 5.55
C PHE A 90 -5.50 -1.06 6.75
N GLY A 91 -4.65 -1.71 7.52
CA GLY A 91 -4.07 -1.23 8.77
C GLY A 91 -2.59 -0.95 8.64
N PRO A 92 -1.82 -1.07 9.72
CA PRO A 92 -0.38 -0.87 9.66
C PRO A 92 0.32 -1.96 8.85
N TYR A 93 1.38 -1.56 8.16
CA TYR A 93 2.39 -2.46 7.62
C TYR A 93 3.19 -3.07 8.77
N LEU A 94 3.54 -4.35 8.64
CA LEU A 94 4.37 -5.06 9.60
C LEU A 94 5.84 -4.90 9.21
N GLU A 95 6.66 -4.53 10.19
CA GLU A 95 8.10 -4.44 10.03
C GLU A 95 8.70 -5.85 9.91
N LEU A 96 9.27 -6.18 8.74
CA LEU A 96 9.77 -7.53 8.44
C LEU A 96 11.05 -7.88 9.20
N ASP A 97 11.79 -6.89 9.67
CA ASP A 97 12.99 -7.06 10.48
C ASP A 97 12.69 -7.27 11.98
N GLN A 98 11.42 -7.12 12.38
CA GLN A 98 10.93 -7.32 13.73
C GLN A 98 10.12 -8.62 13.88
N THR A 99 9.94 -9.03 15.12
CA THR A 99 9.07 -10.11 15.56
C THR A 99 7.63 -9.63 15.76
N LEU A 100 6.66 -10.55 15.87
CA LEU A 100 5.28 -10.17 16.17
C LEU A 100 5.10 -9.74 17.63
N ASP A 101 5.93 -10.25 18.54
CA ASP A 101 5.89 -9.83 19.94
C ASP A 101 6.35 -8.37 20.11
N GLU A 102 7.30 -7.89 19.29
CA GLU A 102 7.74 -6.48 19.27
C GLU A 102 6.66 -5.51 18.75
N GLN A 103 5.77 -5.99 17.87
CA GLN A 103 4.70 -5.19 17.25
C GLN A 103 3.30 -5.55 17.78
N ARG A 104 3.23 -6.24 18.93
CA ARG A 104 1.99 -6.81 19.47
C ARG A 104 0.93 -5.75 19.75
N GLU A 105 1.31 -4.61 20.31
CA GLU A 105 0.37 -3.55 20.68
C GLU A 105 -0.40 -3.02 19.47
N ASP A 106 0.28 -2.79 18.35
CA ASP A 106 -0.34 -2.32 17.10
C ASP A 106 -1.27 -3.37 16.49
N ILE A 107 -0.86 -4.64 16.53
CA ILE A 107 -1.67 -5.77 16.07
C ILE A 107 -2.95 -5.90 16.92
N GLU A 108 -2.81 -5.90 18.24
CA GLU A 108 -3.95 -6.04 19.15
C GLU A 108 -4.89 -4.83 19.03
N ALA A 109 -4.36 -3.60 18.89
CA ALA A 109 -5.14 -2.39 18.68
C ALA A 109 -5.97 -2.43 17.38
N PHE A 110 -5.41 -2.95 16.29
CA PHE A 110 -6.10 -3.01 15.01
C PHE A 110 -7.14 -4.14 14.92
N THR A 111 -6.89 -5.26 15.60
CA THR A 111 -7.66 -6.51 15.43
C THR A 111 -8.86 -6.67 16.38
N GLN A 112 -9.14 -5.69 17.25
CA GLN A 112 -10.13 -5.80 18.33
C GLN A 112 -11.54 -6.16 17.84
N GLY A 113 -11.94 -7.42 18.01
CA GLY A 113 -13.32 -7.88 17.79
C GLY A 113 -13.73 -8.09 16.33
N PHE A 114 -12.85 -7.79 15.37
CA PHE A 114 -13.11 -7.95 13.94
C PHE A 114 -12.48 -9.20 13.37
N LYS A 115 -13.00 -9.64 12.22
CA LYS A 115 -12.30 -10.61 11.39
C LYS A 115 -11.13 -9.89 10.73
N TRP A 116 -9.95 -10.48 10.86
CA TRP A 116 -8.72 -9.91 10.35
C TRP A 116 -7.86 -10.97 9.68
N SER A 117 -6.96 -10.50 8.83
CA SER A 117 -5.98 -11.29 8.10
C SER A 117 -4.69 -10.49 7.94
N ILE A 118 -3.59 -11.19 7.72
CA ILE A 118 -2.34 -10.59 7.23
C ILE A 118 -2.34 -10.72 5.71
N VAL A 119 -2.11 -9.60 5.02
CA VAL A 119 -2.09 -9.50 3.56
C VAL A 119 -0.66 -9.37 3.09
N LEU A 120 -0.22 -10.30 2.24
CA LEU A 120 1.01 -10.17 1.48
C LEU A 120 0.78 -9.21 0.31
N ARG A 121 1.61 -8.20 0.18
CA ARG A 121 1.48 -7.23 -0.91
C ARG A 121 2.82 -6.65 -1.32
N THR A 122 2.85 -5.84 -2.37
CA THR A 122 4.07 -5.20 -2.85
C THR A 122 4.48 -4.06 -1.92
N GLN A 123 5.78 -3.96 -1.61
CA GLN A 123 6.34 -2.86 -0.81
C GLN A 123 5.99 -1.48 -1.41
N LEU A 124 5.76 -0.50 -0.54
CA LEU A 124 5.36 0.86 -0.93
C LEU A 124 6.36 1.49 -1.91
N ASN A 125 7.65 1.42 -1.59
CA ASN A 125 8.73 1.95 -2.42
C ASN A 125 8.74 1.31 -3.82
N VAL A 126 8.56 -0.02 -3.92
CA VAL A 126 8.53 -0.74 -5.20
C VAL A 126 7.32 -0.29 -6.03
N ARG A 127 6.14 -0.14 -5.42
CA ARG A 127 4.94 0.37 -6.10
C ARG A 127 5.11 1.81 -6.58
N VAL A 128 5.72 2.67 -5.77
CA VAL A 128 6.03 4.06 -6.14
C VAL A 128 7.03 4.13 -7.28
N GLN A 129 8.09 3.33 -7.26
CA GLN A 129 9.04 3.28 -8.36
C GLN A 129 8.38 2.77 -9.64
N ALA A 130 7.54 1.73 -9.57
CA ALA A 130 6.74 1.28 -10.71
C ALA A 130 5.80 2.38 -11.26
N CYS A 131 5.19 3.19 -10.38
CA CYS A 131 4.44 4.38 -10.77
C CYS A 131 5.30 5.37 -11.56
N ILE A 132 6.45 5.76 -11.01
CA ILE A 132 7.35 6.75 -11.60
C ILE A 132 7.91 6.24 -12.93
N ASP A 133 8.38 4.99 -12.98
CA ASP A 133 8.92 4.37 -14.18
C ASP A 133 7.88 4.31 -15.30
N LYS A 134 6.63 3.94 -14.99
CA LYS A 134 5.56 3.92 -15.99
C LYS A 134 5.28 5.33 -16.51
N LEU A 135 5.26 6.34 -15.66
CA LEU A 135 5.03 7.73 -16.08
C LEU A 135 6.16 8.26 -16.97
N LEU A 136 7.42 7.92 -16.68
CA LEU A 136 8.57 8.40 -17.44
C LEU A 136 8.78 7.66 -18.76
N ASN A 137 8.34 6.41 -18.85
CA ASN A 137 8.57 5.55 -20.02
C ASN A 137 7.31 5.33 -20.89
N SER A 138 6.17 5.94 -20.54
CA SER A 138 4.95 5.90 -21.37
C SER A 138 4.82 7.15 -22.23
N ASP A 139 4.14 7.02 -23.37
CA ASP A 139 3.73 8.13 -24.22
C ASP A 139 2.27 7.99 -24.69
N GLY A 140 1.79 9.01 -25.42
CA GLY A 140 0.48 9.00 -26.06
C GLY A 140 -0.66 8.49 -25.18
N ARG A 141 -1.41 7.50 -25.69
CA ARG A 141 -2.60 6.96 -25.01
C ARG A 141 -2.27 6.32 -23.66
N GLU A 142 -1.10 5.72 -23.52
CA GLU A 142 -0.71 5.03 -22.28
C GLU A 142 -0.42 6.04 -21.18
N LEU A 143 0.43 7.04 -21.46
CA LEU A 143 0.72 8.11 -20.51
C LEU A 143 -0.55 8.82 -20.06
N ARG A 144 -1.47 9.10 -20.99
CA ARG A 144 -2.76 9.70 -20.68
C ARG A 144 -3.56 8.87 -19.67
N ARG A 145 -3.58 7.55 -19.81
CA ARG A 145 -4.28 6.64 -18.89
C ARG A 145 -3.60 6.60 -17.53
N SER A 146 -2.28 6.50 -17.51
CA SER A 146 -1.49 6.49 -16.26
C SER A 146 -1.72 7.79 -15.47
N LEU A 147 -1.60 8.95 -16.11
CA LEU A 147 -1.87 10.25 -15.47
C LEU A 147 -3.31 10.37 -14.97
N PHE A 148 -4.29 9.89 -15.73
CA PHE A 148 -5.70 9.90 -15.31
C PHE A 148 -5.93 9.08 -14.03
N SER A 149 -5.29 7.92 -13.91
CA SER A 149 -5.45 6.99 -12.78
C SER A 149 -4.74 7.45 -11.51
N LEU A 150 -3.68 8.27 -11.59
CA LEU A 150 -2.88 8.68 -10.42
C LEU A 150 -3.70 9.24 -9.26
N LYS A 151 -4.73 10.04 -9.57
CA LYS A 151 -5.62 10.57 -8.53
C LYS A 151 -6.25 9.44 -7.72
N GLN A 152 -6.79 8.42 -8.40
CA GLN A 152 -7.47 7.30 -7.75
C GLN A 152 -6.47 6.46 -6.93
N ILE A 153 -5.27 6.23 -7.44
CA ILE A 153 -4.20 5.50 -6.74
C ILE A 153 -3.88 6.16 -5.39
N PHE A 154 -3.65 7.48 -5.36
CA PHE A 154 -3.39 8.21 -4.11
C PHE A 154 -4.61 8.33 -3.19
N GLN A 155 -5.82 8.28 -3.76
CA GLN A 155 -7.05 8.31 -2.99
C GLN A 155 -7.30 6.98 -2.28
N ASP A 156 -6.98 5.86 -2.93
CA ASP A 156 -7.23 4.51 -2.42
C ASP A 156 -6.14 4.05 -1.45
N ASP A 157 -4.90 4.49 -1.64
CA ASP A 157 -3.78 4.14 -0.77
C ASP A 157 -3.02 5.42 -0.37
N LYS A 158 -3.33 5.91 0.84
CA LYS A 158 -2.74 7.12 1.40
C LYS A 158 -1.24 6.98 1.68
N ASP A 159 -0.75 5.76 1.92
CA ASP A 159 0.63 5.52 2.35
C ASP A 159 1.58 5.68 1.14
N LEU A 160 1.06 5.52 -0.08
CA LEU A 160 1.77 5.89 -1.31
C LEU A 160 2.07 7.39 -1.40
N VAL A 161 1.33 8.27 -0.72
CA VAL A 161 1.53 9.73 -0.83
C VAL A 161 2.88 10.13 -0.24
N HIS A 162 3.16 9.67 0.98
CA HIS A 162 4.43 9.92 1.65
C HIS A 162 5.58 9.29 0.85
N GLU A 163 5.42 8.05 0.43
CA GLU A 163 6.47 7.33 -0.32
C GLU A 163 6.74 7.96 -1.70
N PHE A 164 5.70 8.43 -2.39
CA PHE A 164 5.82 9.09 -3.70
C PHE A 164 6.61 10.40 -3.62
N VAL A 165 6.38 11.19 -2.57
CA VAL A 165 7.15 12.40 -2.31
C VAL A 165 8.62 12.09 -2.09
N ASN A 166 8.94 11.10 -1.25
CA ASN A 166 10.31 10.74 -0.88
C ASN A 166 11.12 10.21 -2.07
N ASN A 167 10.45 9.58 -3.04
CA ASN A 167 11.09 8.99 -4.23
C ASN A 167 11.08 9.91 -5.46
N GLN A 168 11.07 11.23 -5.25
CA GLN A 168 11.10 12.23 -6.32
C GLN A 168 9.89 12.22 -7.28
N GLY A 169 8.74 11.74 -6.81
CA GLY A 169 7.52 11.67 -7.61
C GLY A 169 7.01 13.04 -8.05
N LEU A 170 7.18 14.08 -7.22
CA LEU A 170 6.81 15.45 -7.58
C LEU A 170 7.68 16.00 -8.73
N GLN A 171 9.01 15.76 -8.71
CA GLN A 171 9.88 16.13 -9.84
C GLN A 171 9.46 15.42 -11.13
N CYS A 172 9.07 14.14 -11.04
CA CYS A 172 8.54 13.39 -12.18
C CYS A 172 7.29 14.08 -12.77
N LEU A 173 6.33 14.48 -11.93
CA LEU A 173 5.12 15.18 -12.38
C LEU A 173 5.42 16.52 -13.06
N ILE A 174 6.31 17.34 -12.49
CA ILE A 174 6.69 18.63 -13.08
C ILE A 174 7.38 18.42 -14.43
N LYS A 175 8.32 17.46 -14.50
CA LYS A 175 9.05 17.14 -15.73
C LYS A 175 8.09 16.79 -16.88
N ILE A 176 7.09 15.97 -16.60
CA ILE A 176 6.06 15.61 -17.59
C ILE A 176 5.21 16.85 -17.90
N GLY A 177 4.72 17.56 -16.88
CA GLY A 177 3.82 18.71 -17.03
C GLY A 177 4.41 19.89 -17.80
N GLY A 178 5.73 20.11 -17.72
CA GLY A 178 6.42 21.20 -18.41
C GLY A 178 6.45 21.10 -19.93
N ALA A 179 6.33 19.89 -20.49
CA ALA A 179 6.31 19.64 -21.94
C ALA A 179 4.96 19.12 -22.45
N ALA A 180 3.97 18.98 -21.56
CA ALA A 180 2.72 18.32 -21.88
C ALA A 180 1.62 19.29 -22.34
N ASP A 181 0.62 18.75 -23.03
CA ASP A 181 -0.58 19.48 -23.40
C ASP A 181 -1.49 19.78 -22.18
N GLN A 182 -2.47 20.65 -22.39
CA GLN A 182 -3.40 21.08 -21.35
C GLN A 182 -4.18 19.91 -20.71
N ASN A 183 -4.46 18.83 -21.45
CA ASN A 183 -5.17 17.68 -20.90
C ASN A 183 -4.30 16.93 -19.89
N TYR A 184 -3.03 16.74 -20.20
CA TYR A 184 -2.08 16.05 -19.33
C TYR A 184 -1.78 16.88 -18.09
N GLN A 185 -1.57 18.19 -18.27
CA GLN A 185 -1.45 19.13 -17.16
C GLN A 185 -2.66 19.07 -16.23
N ASN A 186 -3.88 19.04 -16.77
CA ASN A 186 -5.10 18.89 -15.96
C ASN A 186 -5.14 17.59 -15.14
N TYR A 187 -4.64 16.47 -15.68
CA TYR A 187 -4.56 15.22 -14.92
C TYR A 187 -3.49 15.28 -13.82
N ILE A 188 -2.33 15.88 -14.11
CA ILE A 188 -1.28 16.12 -13.11
C ILE A 188 -1.79 17.01 -11.98
N LEU A 189 -2.49 18.10 -12.31
CA LEU A 189 -3.09 19.00 -11.31
C LEU A 189 -4.11 18.29 -10.41
N ARG A 190 -4.91 17.37 -10.97
CA ARG A 190 -5.83 16.55 -10.17
C ARG A 190 -5.10 15.60 -9.22
N ALA A 191 -3.99 15.00 -9.66
CA ALA A 191 -3.16 14.17 -8.80
C ALA A 191 -2.47 15.00 -7.70
N LEU A 192 -1.91 16.16 -8.03
CA LEU A 192 -1.34 17.10 -7.05
C LEU A 192 -2.37 17.57 -6.04
N GLY A 193 -3.58 17.90 -6.48
CA GLY A 193 -4.68 18.27 -5.60
C GLY A 193 -5.03 17.14 -4.62
N GLN A 194 -4.94 15.87 -5.04
CA GLN A 194 -5.11 14.72 -4.16
C GLN A 194 -3.96 14.59 -3.16
N LEU A 195 -2.70 14.75 -3.59
CA LEU A 195 -1.53 14.71 -2.71
C LEU A 195 -1.61 15.78 -1.60
N MET A 196 -2.06 16.99 -1.95
CA MET A 196 -2.20 18.12 -1.01
C MET A 196 -3.28 17.94 0.06
N LEU A 197 -4.15 16.92 -0.05
CA LEU A 197 -5.10 16.56 1.01
C LEU A 197 -4.43 15.88 2.21
N TYR A 198 -3.18 15.41 2.04
CA TYR A 198 -2.40 14.75 3.09
C TYR A 198 -1.30 15.68 3.59
N VAL A 199 -0.98 15.59 4.88
CA VAL A 199 0.02 16.45 5.54
C VAL A 199 1.38 16.34 4.86
N ASP A 200 1.83 15.12 4.58
CA ASP A 200 3.10 14.86 3.88
C ASP A 200 3.13 15.49 2.48
N GLY A 201 2.05 15.31 1.71
CA GLY A 201 1.95 15.85 0.36
C GLY A 201 1.91 17.38 0.34
N MET A 202 1.17 18.00 1.25
CA MET A 202 1.15 19.47 1.38
C MET A 202 2.52 20.03 1.77
N ASN A 203 3.18 19.42 2.76
CA ASN A 203 4.53 19.82 3.19
C ASN A 203 5.54 19.70 2.05
N ALA A 204 5.46 18.63 1.25
CA ALA A 204 6.30 18.44 0.09
C ALA A 204 6.14 19.54 -0.96
N VAL A 205 4.89 19.87 -1.30
CA VAL A 205 4.57 20.90 -2.30
C VAL A 205 5.06 22.28 -1.86
N ILE A 206 4.92 22.63 -0.58
CA ILE A 206 5.41 23.92 -0.05
C ILE A 206 6.95 24.00 -0.09
N ASN A 207 7.62 22.89 0.25
CA ASN A 207 9.08 22.87 0.33
C ASN A 207 9.76 22.71 -1.05
N GLN A 208 9.02 22.25 -2.06
CA GLN A 208 9.55 22.06 -3.40
C GLN A 208 9.20 23.25 -4.30
N ASN A 209 10.12 24.21 -4.35
CA ASN A 209 9.95 25.46 -5.08
C ASN A 209 9.64 25.26 -6.58
N GLU A 210 10.12 24.19 -7.24
CA GLU A 210 9.78 23.95 -8.64
C GLU A 210 8.29 23.66 -8.85
N VAL A 211 7.60 23.03 -7.89
CA VAL A 211 6.15 22.77 -7.99
C VAL A 211 5.41 24.10 -8.01
N VAL A 212 5.74 25.00 -7.09
CA VAL A 212 5.10 26.32 -6.96
C VAL A 212 5.36 27.18 -8.20
N GLN A 213 6.60 27.19 -8.71
CA GLN A 213 6.95 27.89 -9.95
C GLN A 213 6.18 27.34 -11.15
N TRP A 214 6.07 26.02 -11.26
CA TRP A 214 5.30 25.39 -12.33
C TRP A 214 3.82 25.76 -12.24
N LEU A 215 3.20 25.68 -11.05
CA LEU A 215 1.81 26.09 -10.84
C LEU A 215 1.57 27.56 -11.24
N TYR A 216 2.50 28.46 -10.93
CA TYR A 216 2.39 29.87 -11.32
C TYR A 216 2.46 30.05 -12.85
N SER A 217 3.36 29.34 -13.52
CA SER A 217 3.47 29.39 -14.99
C SER A 217 2.20 28.94 -15.72
N LEU A 218 1.39 28.06 -15.09
CA LEU A 218 0.12 27.62 -15.66
C LEU A 218 -0.96 28.70 -15.57
N VAL A 219 -0.89 29.62 -14.61
CA VAL A 219 -1.82 30.75 -14.51
C VAL A 219 -1.57 31.76 -15.64
N GLU A 220 -0.30 31.96 -16.01
CA GLU A 220 0.11 32.83 -17.13
C GLU A 220 -0.22 32.24 -18.51
N SER A 221 -0.47 30.93 -18.58
CA SER A 221 -0.79 30.22 -19.83
C SER A 221 -2.25 30.35 -20.28
N ASN A 222 -3.06 31.17 -19.60
CA ASN A 222 -4.45 31.53 -19.97
C ASN A 222 -4.53 32.80 -20.83
#